data_AF-A0A496TQP6-F1
#
_entry.id   AF-A0A496TQP6-F1
#
_cell.length_a   1.000
_cell.length_b   1.000
_cell.length_c   1.000
_cell.angle_alpha   90.00
_cell.angle_beta   90.00
_cell.angle_gamma   90.00
#
_symmetry.space_group_name_H-M   'P 1'
#
loop_
_entity.id
_entity.type
_entity.pdbx_description
1 polymer ?
#
loop_
_entity_poly.entity_id
_entity_poly.type
_entity_poly.pdbx_seq_one_letter_code
_entity_poly.pdbx_strand_id
1 'polypeptide(L)'
;SRKALRPNYRGRIREADRGYCTWRRGVYIVNISNREVISNLPDYAVVVIEGVTDSCGVRGVYMEEAPLSLMGLLQKRIAWQELVVDAGVRGDRKPAL
;
A
#
# COMPACT_ATOMS: atom_id res chain seq x y z
N SER A 1 27.86 6.67 -19.21
CA SER A 1 26.57 7.31 -19.46
C SER A 1 25.44 6.29 -19.32
N ARG A 2 24.80 6.20 -18.14
CA ARG A 2 23.55 5.45 -17.94
C ARG A 2 22.71 6.19 -16.90
N LYS A 3 22.10 7.30 -17.31
CA LYS A 3 20.90 7.83 -16.64
C LYS A 3 19.81 6.79 -16.88
N ALA A 4 19.63 5.86 -15.94
CA ALA A 4 18.46 5.01 -15.90
C ALA A 4 17.22 5.93 -15.96
N LEU A 5 16.41 5.74 -16.99
CA LEU A 5 15.13 6.38 -17.21
C LEU A 5 14.34 6.34 -15.90
N ARG A 6 14.22 7.47 -15.20
CA ARG A 6 13.23 7.59 -14.13
C ARG A 6 11.87 7.47 -14.82
N PRO A 7 11.07 6.42 -14.57
CA PRO A 7 9.78 6.31 -15.22
C PRO A 7 8.92 7.50 -14.81
N ASN A 8 8.18 8.07 -15.76
CA ASN A 8 7.24 9.14 -15.48
C ASN A 8 6.12 8.61 -14.55
N TYR A 9 6.30 8.80 -13.24
CA TYR A 9 5.38 8.33 -12.19
C TYR A 9 3.94 8.82 -12.43
N ARG A 10 3.80 10.06 -12.92
CA ARG A 10 2.49 10.65 -13.23
C ARG A 10 1.77 9.93 -14.36
N GLY A 11 2.52 9.43 -15.34
CA GLY A 11 1.98 8.61 -16.43
C GLY A 11 1.45 7.27 -15.94
N ARG A 12 2.21 6.58 -15.07
CA ARG A 12 1.81 5.28 -14.52
C ARG A 12 0.59 5.35 -13.61
N ILE A 13 0.42 6.42 -12.82
CA ILE A 13 -0.79 6.61 -12.00
C ILE A 13 -2.03 6.74 -12.89
N ARG A 14 -1.96 7.57 -13.95
CA ARG A 14 -3.08 7.73 -14.89
C ARG A 14 -3.43 6.43 -15.61
N GLU A 15 -2.43 5.61 -15.90
CA GLU A 15 -2.64 4.31 -16.53
C GLU A 15 -3.28 3.29 -15.57
N ALA A 16 -2.87 3.28 -14.31
CA ALA A 16 -3.48 2.48 -13.26
C ALA A 16 -4.96 2.85 -13.05
N ASP A 17 -5.26 4.15 -12.93
CA ASP A 17 -6.63 4.66 -12.80
C ASP A 17 -7.48 4.24 -14.00
N ARG A 18 -6.95 4.37 -15.22
CA ARG A 18 -7.66 3.95 -16.44
C ARG A 18 -7.87 2.43 -16.45
N GLY A 19 -6.86 1.65 -16.10
CA GLY A 19 -6.95 0.19 -16.02
C GLY A 19 -8.05 -0.25 -15.06
N TYR A 20 -8.08 0.36 -13.88
CA TYR A 20 -9.12 0.14 -12.87
C TYR A 20 -10.52 0.54 -13.39
N CYS A 21 -10.70 1.77 -13.89
CA CYS A 21 -12.00 2.24 -14.39
C CYS A 21 -12.51 1.48 -15.61
N THR A 22 -11.62 0.88 -16.39
CA THR A 22 -11.98 0.10 -17.59
C THR A 22 -12.04 -1.40 -17.34
N TRP A 23 -11.90 -1.83 -16.08
CA TRP A 23 -11.90 -3.25 -15.67
C TRP A 23 -10.85 -4.08 -16.42
N ARG A 24 -9.78 -3.45 -16.88
CA ARG A 24 -8.70 -4.12 -17.62
C ARG A 24 -7.74 -4.79 -16.66
N ARG A 25 -7.30 -5.98 -17.07
CA ARG A 25 -6.29 -6.71 -16.32
C ARG A 25 -4.93 -6.03 -16.46
N GLY A 26 -4.33 -5.64 -15.34
CA GLY A 26 -3.02 -4.98 -15.29
C GLY A 26 -2.36 -5.12 -13.93
N VAL A 27 -1.05 -4.92 -13.88
CA VAL A 27 -0.26 -4.93 -12.63
C VAL A 27 0.19 -3.52 -12.34
N TYR A 28 -0.16 -3.02 -11.15
CA TYR A 28 0.15 -1.66 -10.72
C TYR A 28 0.58 -1.65 -9.26
N ILE A 29 1.31 -0.61 -8.85
CA ILE A 29 1.62 -0.37 -7.44
C ILE A 29 0.40 0.30 -6.82
N VAL A 30 -0.23 -0.36 -5.86
CA VAL A 30 -1.51 0.03 -5.26
C VAL A 30 -1.40 0.10 -3.75
N ASN A 31 -2.27 0.92 -3.14
CA ASN A 31 -2.40 0.98 -1.70
C ASN A 31 -3.65 0.18 -1.28
N ILE A 32 -3.45 -0.95 -0.59
CA ILE A 32 -4.52 -1.88 -0.22
C ILE A 32 -4.31 -2.40 1.21
N SER A 33 -5.39 -2.86 1.85
CA SER A 33 -5.26 -3.60 3.12
C SER A 33 -4.47 -4.90 2.89
N ASN A 34 -3.61 -5.26 3.84
CA ASN A 34 -2.73 -6.41 3.75
C ASN A 34 -3.49 -7.70 3.48
N ARG A 35 -4.55 -8.01 4.24
CA ARG A 35 -5.39 -9.22 4.07
C ARG A 35 -4.55 -10.48 3.77
N GLU A 36 -3.61 -10.78 4.65
CA GLU A 36 -2.66 -11.90 4.53
C GLU A 36 -1.71 -11.88 3.31
N VAL A 37 -1.61 -10.77 2.57
CA VAL A 37 -0.67 -10.64 1.45
C VAL A 37 0.79 -10.68 1.93
N ILE A 38 1.09 -10.09 3.08
CA ILE A 38 2.35 -10.21 3.81
C ILE A 38 2.02 -10.90 5.14
N SER A 39 2.41 -12.16 5.28
CA SER A 39 1.93 -13.05 6.36
C SER A 39 2.24 -12.57 7.78
N ASN A 40 3.33 -11.82 7.97
CA ASN A 40 3.76 -11.33 9.28
C ASN A 40 3.36 -9.86 9.57
N LEU A 41 2.44 -9.29 8.78
CA LEU A 41 1.82 -7.98 9.04
C LEU A 41 0.32 -8.11 9.38
N PRO A 42 -0.25 -7.20 10.19
CA PRO A 42 -1.67 -7.21 10.49
C PRO A 42 -2.54 -7.02 9.24
N ASP A 43 -3.68 -7.70 9.15
CA ASP A 43 -4.56 -7.67 7.96
C ASP A 43 -5.12 -6.29 7.62
N TYR A 44 -5.35 -5.48 8.66
CA TYR A 44 -5.88 -4.12 8.51
C TYR A 44 -4.82 -3.13 8.02
N ALA A 45 -3.52 -3.47 8.11
CA ALA A 45 -2.44 -2.57 7.75
C ALA A 45 -2.53 -2.24 6.26
N VAL A 46 -2.51 -0.95 5.94
CA VAL A 46 -2.56 -0.45 4.58
C VAL A 46 -1.15 -0.45 3.99
N VAL A 47 -0.93 -1.28 2.97
CA VAL A 47 0.39 -1.55 2.35
C VAL A 47 0.43 -1.11 0.90
N VAL A 48 1.60 -0.65 0.46
CA VAL A 48 1.86 -0.24 -0.93
C VAL A 48 2.65 -1.33 -1.63
N ILE A 49 1.97 -2.12 -2.47
CA ILE A 49 2.52 -3.33 -3.11
C ILE A 49 2.04 -3.45 -4.55
N GLU A 50 2.59 -4.42 -5.28
CA GLU A 50 2.04 -4.79 -6.58
C GLU A 50 0.68 -5.46 -6.41
N GLY A 51 -0.30 -4.99 -7.18
CA GLY A 51 -1.64 -5.53 -7.23
C GLY A 51 -2.12 -5.72 -8.66
N VAL A 52 -2.93 -6.76 -8.85
CA VAL A 52 -3.60 -7.06 -10.11
C VAL A 52 -4.98 -6.41 -10.08
N THR A 53 -5.26 -5.54 -11.05
CA THR A 53 -6.60 -5.01 -11.31
C THR A 53 -7.33 -5.94 -12.26
N ASP A 54 -8.64 -6.13 -12.10
CA ASP A 54 -9.54 -6.73 -13.10
C ASP A 54 -11.00 -6.31 -12.81
N SER A 55 -11.98 -6.94 -13.47
CA SER A 55 -13.41 -6.69 -13.26
C SER A 55 -13.93 -6.93 -11.84
N CYS A 56 -13.16 -7.62 -10.99
CA CYS A 56 -13.49 -7.90 -9.60
C CYS A 56 -12.81 -6.93 -8.61
N GLY A 57 -12.08 -5.93 -9.11
CA GLY A 57 -11.39 -4.93 -8.29
C GLY A 57 -9.87 -5.13 -8.27
N VAL A 58 -9.24 -4.88 -7.11
CA VAL A 58 -7.78 -4.93 -6.94
C VAL A 58 -7.42 -6.02 -5.93
N ARG A 59 -6.47 -6.89 -6.30
CA ARG A 59 -5.95 -7.95 -5.43
C ARG A 59 -4.43 -7.87 -5.36
N GLY A 60 -3.89 -7.85 -4.14
CA GLY A 60 -2.44 -7.85 -3.92
C GLY A 60 -1.79 -9.13 -4.44
N VAL A 61 -0.57 -9.02 -4.95
CA VAL A 61 0.27 -10.18 -5.25
C VAL A 61 0.83 -10.69 -3.92
N TYR A 62 0.61 -11.97 -3.62
CA TYR A 62 1.11 -12.61 -2.40
C TYR A 62 2.63 -12.42 -2.28
N MET A 63 3.07 -12.07 -1.08
CA MET A 63 4.46 -11.92 -0.69
C MET A 63 4.74 -12.81 0.52
N GLU A 64 5.98 -13.26 0.64
CA GLU A 64 6.43 -13.91 1.86
C GLU A 64 6.53 -12.90 3.02
N GLU A 65 7.04 -13.38 4.15
CA GLU A 65 7.30 -12.55 5.31
C GLU A 65 8.18 -11.34 4.99
N ALA A 66 7.78 -10.17 5.49
CA ALA A 66 8.65 -9.01 5.47
C ALA A 66 9.91 -9.29 6.31
N PRO A 67 11.12 -8.97 5.80
CA PRO A 67 12.36 -9.20 6.53
C PRO A 67 12.36 -8.51 7.90
N LEU A 68 12.98 -9.13 8.91
CA LEU A 68 13.00 -8.62 10.29
C LEU A 68 13.53 -7.18 10.40
N SER A 69 14.53 -6.83 9.59
CA SER A 69 15.11 -5.49 9.53
C SER A 69 14.09 -4.43 9.09
N LEU A 70 13.12 -4.79 8.25
CA LEU A 70 12.05 -3.92 7.79
C LEU A 70 10.85 -3.94 8.75
N MET A 71 10.60 -5.07 9.40
CA MET A 71 9.44 -5.27 10.27
C MET A 71 9.32 -4.22 11.39
N GLY A 72 10.42 -3.92 12.09
CA GLY A 72 10.39 -2.92 13.17
C GLY A 72 10.01 -1.52 12.69
N LEU A 73 10.39 -1.16 11.46
CA LEU A 73 10.02 0.12 10.85
C LEU A 73 8.54 0.13 10.45
N LEU A 74 8.05 -0.96 9.86
CA LEU A 74 6.66 -1.09 9.44
C LEU A 74 5.71 -1.06 10.64
N GLN A 75 5.99 -1.84 11.68
CA GLN A 75 5.15 -1.89 12.89
C GLN A 75 5.07 -0.52 13.56
N LYS A 76 6.20 0.18 13.70
CA LYS A 76 6.22 1.56 14.22
C LYS A 76 5.36 2.49 13.38
N ARG A 77 5.43 2.37 12.05
CA ARG A 77 4.67 3.26 11.14
C ARG A 77 3.18 2.98 11.17
N ILE A 78 2.79 1.70 11.17
CA ILE A 78 1.38 1.26 11.26
C ILE A 78 0.78 1.77 12.57
N ALA A 79 1.42 1.51 13.71
CA ALA A 79 0.93 1.96 15.01
C ALA A 79 0.77 3.49 15.07
N TRP A 80 1.74 4.24 14.53
CA TRP A 80 1.64 5.68 14.46
C TRP A 80 0.47 6.16 13.57
N GLN A 81 0.24 5.50 12.43
CA GLN A 81 -0.89 5.85 11.55
C GLN A 81 -2.24 5.64 12.26
N GLU A 82 -2.42 4.52 12.96
CA GLU A 82 -3.65 4.25 13.72
C GLU A 82 -3.87 5.31 14.82
N LEU A 83 -2.82 5.68 15.56
CA LEU A 83 -2.91 6.72 16.59
C LEU A 83 -3.26 8.10 16.02
N VAL A 84 -2.73 8.44 14.85
CA VAL A 84 -3.06 9.68 14.13
C VAL A 84 -4.51 9.67 13.64
N VAL A 85 -4.99 8.53 13.12
CA VAL A 85 -6.39 8.36 12.71
C VAL A 85 -7.31 8.50 13.93
N ASP A 86 -7.02 7.80 15.03
CA ASP A 86 -7.78 7.89 16.28
C ASP A 86 -7.84 9.33 16.81
N ALA A 87 -6.70 10.03 16.81
CA ALA A 87 -6.63 11.42 17.22
C ALA A 87 -7.48 12.33 16.34
N GLY A 88 -7.46 12.11 15.01
CA GLY A 88 -8.26 12.85 14.04
C GLY A 88 -9.77 12.60 14.19
N VAL A 89 -10.16 11.34 14.40
CA VAL A 89 -11.58 10.94 14.54
C VAL A 89 -12.16 11.42 15.88
N ARG A 90 -11.39 11.34 16.97
CA ARG A 90 -11.85 11.74 18.31
C ARG A 90 -11.71 13.23 18.59
N GLY A 91 -10.93 13.95 17.79
CA GLY A 91 -10.57 15.34 18.05
C GLY A 91 -9.63 15.55 19.25
N ASP A 92 -9.00 14.47 19.75
CA ASP A 92 -7.98 14.55 20.81
C ASP A 92 -6.61 14.23 20.21
N ARG A 93 -5.73 15.22 20.19
CA ARG A 93 -4.37 15.10 19.61
C ARG A 93 -3.39 14.30 20.47
N LYS A 94 -3.68 14.05 21.75
CA LYS A 94 -2.72 13.42 22.69
C LYS A 94 -2.22 12.04 22.24
N PRO A 95 -3.03 11.14 21.67
CA PRO A 95 -2.56 9.82 21.24
C PRO A 95 -1.51 9.87 20.12
N ALA A 96 -1.43 10.96 19.36
CA ALA A 96 -0.58 11.09 18.17
C ALA A 96 0.75 11.85 18.38
N LEU A 97 0.99 12.35 19.60
CA LEU A 97 2.16 13.16 19.99
C LEU A 97 3.15 12.33 20.82
#